data_AF-A0A7J4XM79-F1
#
_entry.id   AF-A0A7J4XM79-F1
#
_cell.length_a   1.000
_cell.length_b   1.000
_cell.length_c   1.000
_cell.angle_alpha   90.00
_cell.angle_beta   90.00
_cell.angle_gamma   90.00
#
_symmetry.space_group_name_H-M   'P 1'
#
loop_
_entity.id
_entity.type
_entity.pdbx_description
1 polymer ?
#
loop_
_entity_poly.entity_id
_entity_poly.type
_entity_poly.pdbx_seq_one_letter_code
_entity_poly.pdbx_strand_id
1 'polypeptide(L)'
;MKNRTQILSFIKTIRPKTVADKKKIIQYCSQIGIQIVFNANNDVLKRTTFKEFQTWANNDSPEIGKILVYPAPFVTIGIVSMVTPEQIYLGPTLFGEDGLVTNKVERPSSGYREATKEEILKFHQVLTSKGFCWNLWQNKFVKSIYIPRQNQFVRFRSYTGSHEGVGIFKKITDAGDIVMYCAKLDNFPIQYSLHEVIGKKDCYQFAAATKKDIRTLKDELYQVGKIWNGYYSRIQPVDFFCNNGEEYCYITDKGKIERGRKNNSIACKERIAFGNIFADTKQAEDFLFKVQEMLKCELCKPTAGDNAIKHSKGAPG
;
A
#
# COMPACT_ATOMS: atom_id res chain seq x y z
N MET A 1 10.29 3.95 26.84
CA MET A 1 9.40 5.03 27.36
C MET A 1 8.15 5.13 26.49
N LYS A 2 6.95 5.24 27.10
CA LYS A 2 5.68 5.22 26.36
C LYS A 2 5.45 6.45 25.47
N ASN A 3 4.87 6.24 24.29
CA ASN A 3 4.49 7.33 23.38
C ASN A 3 3.16 8.00 23.79
N ARG A 4 2.85 9.16 23.18
CA ARG A 4 1.65 9.96 23.50
C ARG A 4 0.36 9.16 23.42
N THR A 5 0.20 8.33 22.39
CA THR A 5 -1.01 7.55 22.17
C THR A 5 -1.20 6.47 23.24
N GLN A 6 -0.11 5.79 23.63
CA GLN A 6 -0.13 4.80 24.70
C GLN A 6 -0.53 5.43 26.03
N ILE A 7 0.04 6.60 26.36
CA ILE A 7 -0.28 7.33 27.60
C ILE A 7 -1.75 7.76 27.60
N LEU A 8 -2.25 8.36 26.51
CA LEU A 8 -3.65 8.78 26.44
C LEU A 8 -4.63 7.60 26.50
N SER A 9 -4.30 6.46 25.90
CA SER A 9 -5.10 5.24 26.01
C SER A 9 -5.12 4.73 27.44
N PHE A 10 -3.97 4.73 28.11
CA PHE A 10 -3.83 4.28 29.48
C PHE A 10 -4.66 5.13 30.45
N ILE A 11 -4.59 6.45 30.33
CA ILE A 11 -5.33 7.39 31.20
C ILE A 11 -6.85 7.15 31.13
N LYS A 12 -7.38 6.64 30.02
CA LYS A 12 -8.82 6.29 29.89
C LYS A 12 -9.22 5.03 30.67
N THR A 13 -8.25 4.20 31.06
CA THR A 13 -8.48 2.91 31.73
C THR A 13 -8.26 2.95 33.23
N ILE A 14 -7.74 4.07 33.77
CA ILE A 14 -7.38 4.18 35.17
C ILE A 14 -8.03 5.40 35.83
N ARG A 15 -8.17 5.33 37.15
CA ARG A 15 -8.45 6.47 38.03
C ARG A 15 -7.32 6.63 39.04
N PRO A 16 -6.86 7.85 39.35
CA PRO A 16 -5.85 8.05 40.38
C PRO A 16 -6.37 7.58 41.75
N LYS A 17 -5.52 6.88 42.52
CA LYS A 17 -5.88 6.38 43.86
C LYS A 17 -6.10 7.52 44.86
N THR A 18 -5.33 8.60 44.76
CA THR A 18 -5.43 9.80 45.60
C THR A 18 -5.36 11.09 44.78
N VAL A 19 -5.74 12.22 45.39
CA VAL A 19 -5.57 13.56 44.79
C VAL A 19 -4.08 13.87 44.55
N ALA A 20 -3.19 13.40 45.43
CA ALA A 20 -1.76 13.55 45.28
C ALA A 20 -1.22 12.75 44.07
N ASP A 21 -1.68 11.51 43.88
CA ASP A 21 -1.35 10.70 42.70
C ASP A 21 -1.83 11.38 41.41
N LYS A 22 -3.05 11.94 41.41
CA LYS A 22 -3.59 12.69 40.26
C LYS A 22 -2.66 13.84 39.85
N LYS A 23 -2.23 14.66 40.82
CA LYS A 23 -1.32 15.78 40.57
C LYS A 23 0.03 15.30 40.02
N LYS A 24 0.62 14.26 40.61
CA LYS A 24 1.92 13.71 40.19
C LYS A 24 1.86 13.11 38.77
N ILE A 25 0.80 12.38 38.42
CA ILE A 25 0.62 11.82 37.06
C ILE A 25 0.46 12.94 36.02
N ILE A 26 -0.34 13.97 36.30
CA ILE A 26 -0.51 15.14 35.41
C ILE A 26 0.81 15.86 35.20
N GLN A 27 1.58 16.08 36.28
CA GLN A 27 2.87 16.76 36.23
C GLN A 27 3.87 15.97 35.40
N TYR A 28 4.00 14.65 35.61
CA TYR A 28 4.86 13.79 34.81
C TYR A 28 4.50 13.86 33.32
N CYS A 29 3.22 13.72 32.97
CA CYS A 29 2.78 13.80 31.57
C CYS A 29 3.06 15.17 30.95
N SER A 30 2.89 16.24 31.72
CA SER A 30 3.17 17.61 31.24
C SER A 30 4.67 17.83 31.00
N GLN A 31 5.55 17.26 31.82
CA GLN A 31 7.02 17.33 31.63
C GLN A 31 7.47 16.68 30.32
N ILE A 32 6.75 15.67 29.84
CA ILE A 32 7.00 15.01 28.54
C ILE A 32 6.10 15.56 27.41
N GLY A 33 5.47 16.72 27.60
CA GLY A 33 4.69 17.42 26.56
C GLY A 33 3.29 16.86 26.30
N ILE A 34 2.71 16.08 27.23
CA ILE A 34 1.41 15.44 27.08
C ILE A 34 0.42 16.01 28.10
N GLN A 35 -0.63 16.66 27.60
CA GLN A 35 -1.75 17.11 28.42
C GLN A 35 -2.79 15.99 28.57
N ILE A 36 -3.19 15.71 29.81
CA ILE A 36 -4.10 14.60 30.13
C ILE A 36 -5.26 15.07 31.00
N VAL A 37 -6.43 14.45 30.81
CA VAL A 37 -7.61 14.65 31.65
C VAL A 37 -8.16 13.28 32.01
N PHE A 38 -8.39 13.04 33.31
CA PHE A 38 -8.99 11.81 33.79
C PHE A 38 -10.50 11.85 33.66
N ASN A 39 -11.10 10.73 33.27
CA ASN A 39 -12.55 10.58 33.29
C ASN A 39 -13.02 10.37 34.74
N ALA A 40 -13.58 11.42 35.36
CA ALA A 40 -13.96 11.40 36.77
C ALA A 40 -15.23 10.58 37.07
N ASN A 41 -16.03 10.25 36.04
CA ASN A 41 -17.40 9.74 36.20
C ASN A 41 -17.52 8.23 36.04
N ASN A 42 -16.41 7.49 36.04
CA ASN A 42 -16.44 6.03 35.89
C ASN A 42 -15.80 5.36 37.11
N ASP A 43 -16.65 4.97 38.07
CA ASP A 43 -16.25 4.30 39.32
C ASP A 43 -15.72 2.86 39.11
N VAL A 44 -15.90 2.30 37.91
CA VAL A 44 -15.44 0.95 37.55
C VAL A 44 -13.95 0.96 37.15
N LEU A 45 -13.33 2.13 36.98
CA LEU A 45 -11.93 2.23 36.56
C LEU A 45 -10.97 1.86 37.70
N LYS A 46 -9.89 1.16 37.34
CA LYS A 46 -8.87 0.71 38.29
C LYS A 46 -8.19 1.89 38.98
N ARG A 47 -8.11 1.83 40.32
CA ARG A 47 -7.36 2.79 41.13
C ARG A 47 -5.85 2.55 41.01
N THR A 48 -5.12 3.53 40.48
CA THR A 48 -3.68 3.43 40.19
C THR A 48 -2.89 4.50 40.96
N THR A 49 -1.77 4.13 41.55
CA THR A 49 -0.83 5.05 42.23
C THR A 49 0.14 5.69 41.25
N PHE A 50 0.80 6.80 41.64
CA PHE A 50 1.83 7.40 40.79
C PHE A 50 3.01 6.45 40.54
N LYS A 51 3.40 5.64 41.54
CA LYS A 51 4.51 4.68 41.40
C LYS A 51 4.19 3.59 40.37
N GLU A 52 2.98 3.06 40.38
CA GLU A 52 2.49 2.09 39.38
C GLU A 52 2.45 2.71 37.98
N PHE A 53 1.94 3.93 37.86
CA PHE A 53 1.93 4.66 36.60
C PHE A 53 3.35 4.90 36.06
N GLN A 54 4.27 5.37 36.91
CA GLN A 54 5.64 5.67 36.53
C GLN A 54 6.40 4.39 36.11
N THR A 55 6.19 3.29 36.84
CA THR A 55 6.76 1.98 36.50
C THR A 55 6.27 1.53 35.14
N TRP A 56 4.96 1.63 34.88
CA TRP A 56 4.38 1.30 33.57
C TRP A 56 4.87 2.24 32.45
N ALA A 57 4.97 3.54 32.71
CA ALA A 57 5.40 4.54 31.73
C ALA A 57 6.85 4.33 31.27
N ASN A 58 7.67 3.78 32.16
CA ASN A 58 9.08 3.52 31.94
C ASN A 58 9.36 2.10 31.43
N ASN A 59 8.54 1.10 31.78
CA ASN A 59 8.69 -0.27 31.30
C ASN A 59 8.36 -0.37 29.81
N ASP A 60 9.10 -1.18 29.06
CA ASP A 60 8.74 -1.52 27.69
C ASP A 60 7.49 -2.41 27.66
N SER A 61 6.57 -2.06 26.78
CA SER A 61 5.33 -2.79 26.55
C SER A 61 5.10 -2.80 25.06
N PRO A 62 4.35 -3.78 24.55
CA PRO A 62 4.19 -3.90 23.13
C PRO A 62 3.34 -2.74 22.62
N GLU A 63 3.59 -2.35 21.38
CA GLU A 63 2.84 -1.28 20.73
C GLU A 63 1.49 -1.79 20.23
N ILE A 64 0.49 -0.91 20.20
CA ILE A 64 -0.80 -1.22 19.57
C ILE A 64 -0.55 -1.51 18.07
N GLY A 65 -1.15 -2.59 17.57
CA GLY A 65 -0.96 -3.07 16.20
C GLY A 65 0.18 -4.07 16.03
N LYS A 66 1.02 -4.29 17.05
CA LYS A 66 2.00 -5.38 17.03
C LYS A 66 1.32 -6.72 17.22
N ILE A 67 1.85 -7.75 16.56
CA ILE A 67 1.36 -9.12 16.71
C ILE A 67 2.29 -9.84 17.68
N LEU A 68 1.70 -10.45 18.70
CA LEU A 68 2.40 -11.17 19.74
C LEU A 68 2.06 -12.64 19.68
N VAL A 69 3.02 -13.46 20.12
CA VAL A 69 2.85 -14.90 20.28
C VAL A 69 3.03 -15.26 21.74
N TYR A 70 2.02 -15.93 22.30
CA TYR A 70 2.08 -16.59 23.61
C TYR A 70 2.26 -18.09 23.36
N PRO A 71 3.42 -18.69 23.71
CA PRO A 71 3.70 -20.08 23.38
C PRO A 71 3.01 -21.09 24.31
N ALA A 72 2.64 -20.68 25.53
CA ALA A 72 2.07 -21.57 26.55
C ALA A 72 0.80 -20.97 27.19
N PRO A 73 -0.16 -21.80 27.65
CA PRO A 73 -0.21 -23.27 27.54
C PRO A 73 -0.59 -23.77 26.13
N PHE A 74 -1.19 -22.91 25.30
CA PHE A 74 -1.46 -23.17 23.89
C PHE A 74 -1.00 -21.98 23.06
N VAL A 75 -0.44 -22.25 21.88
CA VAL A 75 0.05 -21.20 20.98
C VAL A 75 -1.09 -20.26 20.61
N THR A 76 -0.94 -19.00 21.00
CA THR A 76 -1.90 -17.93 20.73
C THR A 76 -1.18 -16.81 20.02
N ILE A 77 -1.69 -16.41 18.85
CA ILE A 77 -1.15 -15.31 18.06
C ILE A 77 -2.22 -14.23 17.99
N GLY A 78 -1.93 -13.01 18.43
CA GLY A 78 -2.92 -11.94 18.39
C GLY A 78 -2.33 -10.56 18.25
N ILE A 79 -3.12 -9.66 17.70
CA ILE A 79 -2.73 -8.27 17.48
C ILE A 79 -3.11 -7.41 18.67
N VAL A 80 -2.16 -6.63 19.19
CA VAL A 80 -2.35 -5.79 20.37
C VAL A 80 -3.35 -4.69 20.06
N SER A 81 -4.45 -4.68 20.81
CA SER A 81 -5.49 -3.66 20.70
C SER A 81 -5.43 -2.61 21.82
N MET A 82 -4.97 -3.00 23.00
CA MET A 82 -4.82 -2.14 24.17
C MET A 82 -3.82 -2.76 25.15
N VAL A 83 -3.15 -1.92 25.93
CA VAL A 83 -2.20 -2.34 26.96
C VAL A 83 -2.50 -1.60 28.27
N THR A 84 -2.57 -2.33 29.38
CA THR A 84 -2.71 -1.82 30.75
C THR A 84 -1.48 -2.25 31.57
N PRO A 85 -1.34 -1.89 32.87
CA PRO A 85 -0.18 -2.30 33.67
C PRO A 85 -0.04 -3.82 33.81
N GLU A 86 -1.16 -4.52 33.93
CA GLU A 86 -1.18 -5.94 34.28
C GLU A 86 -1.43 -6.82 33.06
N GLN A 87 -2.05 -6.26 32.01
CA GLN A 87 -2.63 -7.06 30.95
C GLN A 87 -2.46 -6.43 29.57
N ILE A 88 -2.35 -7.31 28.60
CA ILE A 88 -2.39 -6.99 27.18
C ILE A 88 -3.70 -7.51 26.62
N TYR A 89 -4.46 -6.64 25.97
CA TYR A 89 -5.68 -7.01 25.29
C TYR A 89 -5.38 -7.18 23.81
N LEU A 90 -5.45 -8.42 23.36
CA LEU A 90 -5.39 -8.78 21.96
C LEU A 90 -6.77 -8.52 21.34
N GLY A 91 -6.81 -7.94 20.15
CA GLY A 91 -8.02 -7.82 19.35
C GLY A 91 -8.32 -9.18 18.69
N PRO A 92 -8.30 -9.25 17.36
CA PRO A 92 -8.30 -10.53 16.67
C PRO A 92 -7.16 -11.44 17.17
N THR A 93 -7.50 -12.68 17.47
CA THR A 93 -6.60 -13.65 18.09
C THR A 93 -6.82 -15.02 17.45
N LEU A 94 -5.73 -15.66 17.04
CA LEU A 94 -5.70 -17.03 16.53
C LEU A 94 -5.31 -17.99 17.66
N PHE A 95 -6.14 -19.02 17.84
CA PHE A 95 -5.86 -20.21 18.63
C PHE A 95 -5.67 -21.40 17.69
N GLY A 96 -4.46 -21.96 17.63
CA GLY A 96 -4.13 -22.96 16.62
C GLY A 96 -4.19 -22.40 15.19
N GLU A 97 -4.47 -23.24 14.20
CA GLU A 97 -4.44 -22.83 12.77
C GLU A 97 -5.67 -22.03 12.33
N ASP A 98 -6.87 -22.38 12.80
CA ASP A 98 -8.12 -21.81 12.29
C ASP A 98 -9.00 -21.11 13.34
N GLY A 99 -8.63 -21.17 14.61
CA GLY A 99 -9.42 -20.64 15.74
C GLY A 99 -9.36 -19.11 15.85
N LEU A 100 -9.89 -18.38 14.86
CA LEU A 100 -9.97 -16.92 14.92
C LEU A 100 -11.10 -16.47 15.86
N VAL A 101 -10.71 -15.78 16.93
CA VAL A 101 -11.60 -15.06 17.83
C VAL A 101 -11.45 -13.56 17.55
N THR A 102 -12.57 -12.88 17.29
CA THR A 102 -12.59 -11.43 16.99
C THR A 102 -12.85 -10.56 18.23
N ASN A 103 -13.36 -11.16 19.30
CA ASN A 103 -13.53 -10.48 20.59
C ASN A 103 -12.18 -10.25 21.26
N LYS A 104 -12.10 -9.25 22.14
CA LYS A 104 -10.87 -8.97 22.87
C LYS A 104 -10.50 -10.15 23.76
N VAL A 105 -9.25 -10.60 23.65
CA VAL A 105 -8.67 -11.65 24.49
C VAL A 105 -7.67 -11.02 25.44
N GLU A 106 -7.85 -11.30 26.73
CA GLU A 106 -6.98 -10.84 27.79
C GLU A 106 -5.78 -11.77 27.96
N ARG A 107 -4.58 -11.20 28.06
CA ARG A 107 -3.34 -11.96 28.27
C ARG A 107 -2.42 -11.26 29.29
N PRO A 108 -1.56 -12.02 29.99
CA PRO A 108 -0.57 -11.46 30.91
C PRO A 108 0.37 -10.47 30.21
N SER A 109 0.90 -9.50 30.96
CA SER A 109 1.90 -8.55 30.45
C SER A 109 3.32 -9.14 30.26
N SER A 110 3.48 -10.45 30.47
CA SER A 110 4.74 -11.19 30.31
C SER A 110 4.51 -12.55 29.64
N GLY A 111 5.60 -13.23 29.26
CA GLY A 111 5.51 -14.56 28.64
C GLY A 111 5.12 -14.55 27.14
N TYR A 112 5.25 -13.40 26.48
CA TYR A 112 5.06 -13.26 25.03
C TYR A 112 6.38 -12.97 24.31
N ARG A 113 6.38 -13.18 23.00
CA ARG A 113 7.37 -12.65 22.06
C ARG A 113 6.68 -11.91 20.92
N GLU A 114 7.41 -11.06 20.19
CA GLU A 114 6.92 -10.56 18.91
C GLU A 114 6.81 -11.70 17.88
N ALA A 115 5.82 -11.60 17.00
CA ALA A 115 5.63 -12.55 15.91
C ALA A 115 6.73 -12.40 14.85
N THR A 116 7.13 -13.51 14.24
CA THR A 116 8.03 -13.51 13.09
C THR A 116 7.33 -12.94 11.86
N LYS A 117 8.09 -12.62 10.79
CA LYS A 117 7.51 -12.12 9.53
C LYS A 117 6.50 -13.11 8.94
N GLU A 118 6.81 -14.40 8.99
CA GLU A 118 5.93 -15.47 8.49
C GLU A 118 4.63 -15.55 9.31
N GLU A 119 4.71 -15.45 10.63
CA GLU A 119 3.55 -15.45 11.52
C GLU A 119 2.67 -14.21 11.30
N ILE A 120 3.28 -13.04 11.09
CA ILE A 120 2.57 -11.81 10.75
C ILE A 120 1.80 -11.97 9.44
N LEU A 121 2.44 -12.50 8.39
CA LEU A 121 1.78 -12.73 7.10
C LEU A 121 0.65 -13.74 7.21
N LYS A 122 0.90 -14.90 7.84
CA LYS A 122 -0.14 -15.93 8.06
C LYS A 122 -1.32 -15.34 8.82
N PHE A 123 -1.07 -14.55 9.86
CA PHE A 123 -2.12 -13.90 10.63
C PHE A 123 -2.99 -12.97 9.76
N HIS A 124 -2.38 -12.09 8.97
CA HIS A 124 -3.13 -11.19 8.09
C HIS A 124 -3.85 -11.91 6.94
N GLN A 125 -3.29 -13.00 6.42
CA GLN A 125 -3.94 -13.88 5.45
C GLN A 125 -5.21 -14.52 6.04
N VAL A 126 -5.12 -15.07 7.26
CA VAL A 126 -6.30 -15.65 7.95
C VAL A 126 -7.38 -14.60 8.17
N LEU A 127 -7.02 -13.39 8.64
CA LEU A 127 -7.99 -12.29 8.77
C LEU A 127 -8.68 -11.97 7.44
N THR A 128 -7.88 -11.84 6.37
CA THR A 128 -8.35 -11.50 5.03
C THR A 128 -9.30 -12.57 4.48
N SER A 129 -8.95 -13.85 4.65
CA SER A 129 -9.79 -14.98 4.21
C SER A 129 -11.17 -15.00 4.89
N LYS A 130 -11.26 -14.47 6.12
CA LYS A 130 -12.50 -14.34 6.90
C LYS A 130 -13.19 -12.99 6.69
N GLY A 131 -12.75 -12.17 5.74
CA GLY A 131 -13.36 -10.88 5.39
C GLY A 131 -13.04 -9.73 6.36
N PHE A 132 -12.00 -9.87 7.17
CA PHE A 132 -11.58 -8.85 8.13
C PHE A 132 -10.21 -8.27 7.80
N CYS A 133 -9.92 -7.08 8.32
CA CYS A 133 -8.56 -6.59 8.38
C CYS A 133 -8.28 -5.77 9.64
N TRP A 134 -7.00 -5.71 10.01
CA TRP A 134 -6.50 -4.68 10.92
C TRP A 134 -6.02 -3.50 10.10
N ASN A 135 -6.64 -2.33 10.26
CA ASN A 135 -6.25 -1.11 9.56
C ASN A 135 -4.94 -0.59 10.16
N LEU A 136 -3.86 -0.67 9.39
CA LEU A 136 -2.50 -0.28 9.81
C LEU A 136 -2.33 1.23 10.02
N TRP A 137 -3.21 2.06 9.46
CA TRP A 137 -3.17 3.52 9.65
C TRP A 137 -3.94 3.97 10.89
N GLN A 138 -5.00 3.26 11.25
CA GLN A 138 -5.86 3.61 12.38
C GLN A 138 -5.63 2.75 13.62
N ASN A 139 -4.89 1.66 13.49
CA ASN A 139 -4.75 0.61 14.51
C ASN A 139 -6.10 0.14 15.04
N LYS A 140 -6.97 -0.28 14.11
CA LYS A 140 -8.33 -0.73 14.41
C LYS A 140 -8.71 -1.95 13.60
N PHE A 141 -9.45 -2.85 14.24
CA PHE A 141 -10.08 -3.99 13.59
C PHE A 141 -11.33 -3.55 12.82
N VAL A 142 -11.46 -3.96 11.55
CA VAL A 142 -12.58 -3.60 10.68
C VAL A 142 -13.05 -4.78 9.83
N LYS A 143 -14.35 -4.78 9.48
CA LYS A 143 -15.01 -5.81 8.67
C LYS A 143 -15.01 -5.49 7.16
N SER A 144 -14.02 -4.74 6.69
CA SER A 144 -13.94 -4.32 5.29
C SER A 144 -12.49 -4.33 4.83
N ILE A 145 -12.28 -4.90 3.65
CA ILE A 145 -10.98 -4.98 2.99
C ILE A 145 -11.06 -4.06 1.78
N TYR A 146 -10.16 -3.08 1.73
CA TYR A 146 -10.09 -2.18 0.59
C TYR A 146 -9.29 -2.85 -0.54
N ILE A 147 -9.95 -3.10 -1.67
CA ILE A 147 -9.34 -3.59 -2.90
C ILE A 147 -9.37 -2.46 -3.93
N PRO A 148 -8.21 -1.96 -4.38
CA PRO A 148 -8.12 -0.92 -5.39
C PRO A 148 -8.78 -1.30 -6.71
N ARG A 149 -9.40 -0.33 -7.39
CA ARG A 149 -9.75 -0.44 -8.82
C ARG A 149 -8.63 0.12 -9.67
N GLN A 150 -8.55 -0.34 -10.92
CA GLN A 150 -7.61 0.21 -11.91
C GLN A 150 -7.73 1.74 -11.98
N ASN A 151 -6.59 2.41 -12.16
CA ASN A 151 -6.42 3.87 -12.23
C ASN A 151 -6.71 4.63 -10.92
N GLN A 152 -6.95 3.93 -9.80
CA GLN A 152 -7.08 4.59 -8.50
C GLN A 152 -5.72 4.95 -7.92
N PHE A 153 -5.65 6.16 -7.35
CA PHE A 153 -4.56 6.55 -6.47
C PHE A 153 -4.71 5.84 -5.14
N VAL A 154 -3.69 5.09 -4.75
CA VAL A 154 -3.72 4.28 -3.53
C VAL A 154 -2.45 4.50 -2.74
N ARG A 155 -2.58 4.39 -1.43
CA ARG A 155 -1.45 4.17 -0.54
C ARG A 155 -1.42 2.72 -0.13
N PHE A 156 -0.22 2.21 0.07
CA PHE A 156 0.02 0.84 0.45
C PHE A 156 1.04 0.77 1.57
N ARG A 157 0.93 -0.28 2.40
CA ARG A 157 1.85 -0.52 3.51
C ARG A 157 2.06 -2.01 3.67
N SER A 158 3.32 -2.44 3.80
CA SER A 158 3.66 -3.83 4.07
C SER A 158 3.26 -4.22 5.49
N TYR A 159 2.83 -5.48 5.65
CA TYR A 159 2.54 -6.03 6.98
C TYR A 159 3.81 -6.26 7.82
N THR A 160 4.94 -6.57 7.17
CA THR A 160 6.15 -7.07 7.85
C THR A 160 7.33 -6.12 7.85
N GLY A 161 7.26 -5.02 7.10
CA GLY A 161 8.39 -4.12 6.89
C GLY A 161 7.96 -2.66 6.80
N SER A 162 8.95 -1.78 6.72
CA SER A 162 8.75 -0.33 6.55
C SER A 162 8.48 0.07 5.10
N HIS A 163 8.03 -0.87 4.26
CA HIS A 163 7.70 -0.57 2.86
C HIS A 163 6.29 0.03 2.81
N GLU A 164 6.24 1.35 2.77
CA GLU A 164 5.02 2.10 2.49
C GLU A 164 5.25 3.10 1.35
N GLY A 165 4.15 3.51 0.74
CA GLY A 165 4.20 4.42 -0.39
C GLY A 165 2.84 4.73 -0.96
N VAL A 166 2.87 5.51 -2.03
CA VAL A 166 1.71 5.90 -2.83
C VAL A 166 1.94 5.54 -4.29
N GLY A 167 0.90 5.11 -5.00
CA GLY A 167 0.99 4.76 -6.40
C GLY A 167 -0.35 4.82 -7.11
N ILE A 168 -0.33 4.58 -8.41
CA ILE A 168 -1.53 4.46 -9.24
C ILE A 168 -1.70 3.00 -9.59
N PHE A 169 -2.77 2.41 -9.07
CA PHE A 169 -3.02 0.98 -9.20
C PHE A 169 -3.37 0.58 -10.63
N LYS A 170 -2.72 -0.48 -11.13
CA LYS A 170 -3.04 -1.08 -12.42
C LYS A 170 -3.84 -2.35 -12.23
N LYS A 171 -3.25 -3.36 -11.61
CA LYS A 171 -3.88 -4.67 -11.37
C LYS A 171 -3.13 -5.48 -10.32
N ILE A 172 -3.76 -6.57 -9.86
CA ILE A 172 -3.07 -7.70 -9.24
C ILE A 172 -3.04 -8.81 -10.29
N THR A 173 -1.88 -9.44 -10.53
CA THR A 173 -1.76 -10.57 -11.46
C THR A 173 -2.33 -11.85 -10.85
N ASP A 174 -2.54 -12.89 -11.67
CA ASP A 174 -2.97 -14.20 -11.19
C ASP A 174 -1.94 -14.83 -10.23
N ALA A 175 -0.66 -14.48 -10.39
CA ALA A 175 0.42 -14.85 -9.48
C ALA A 175 0.45 -14.01 -8.18
N GLY A 176 -0.50 -13.09 -8.00
CA GLY A 176 -0.63 -12.23 -6.84
C GLY A 176 0.30 -11.01 -6.84
N ASP A 177 0.98 -10.69 -7.93
CA ASP A 177 1.85 -9.52 -8.01
C ASP A 177 1.04 -8.23 -8.13
N ILE A 178 1.35 -7.26 -7.27
CA ILE A 178 0.77 -5.93 -7.34
C ILE A 178 1.52 -5.14 -8.40
N VAL A 179 0.78 -4.72 -9.43
CA VAL A 179 1.29 -3.90 -10.53
C VAL A 179 0.75 -2.49 -10.42
N MET A 180 1.66 -1.52 -10.44
CA MET A 180 1.38 -0.09 -10.45
C MET A 180 1.78 0.52 -11.79
N TYR A 181 1.11 1.60 -12.20
CA TYR A 181 1.60 2.41 -13.31
C TYR A 181 2.85 3.19 -12.92
N CYS A 182 2.82 3.76 -11.71
CA CYS A 182 3.94 4.35 -11.00
C CYS A 182 3.75 4.18 -9.49
N ALA A 183 4.87 4.21 -8.77
CA ALA A 183 4.87 4.19 -7.32
C ALA A 183 5.99 5.10 -6.78
N LYS A 184 5.70 5.79 -5.69
CA LYS A 184 6.67 6.48 -4.86
C LYS A 184 6.72 5.76 -3.53
N LEU A 185 7.80 5.01 -3.31
CA LEU A 185 8.10 4.42 -2.01
C LEU A 185 8.80 5.48 -1.14
N ASP A 186 8.65 5.35 0.16
CA ASP A 186 9.37 6.19 1.11
C ASP A 186 10.89 6.04 0.91
N ASN A 187 11.61 7.17 0.90
CA ASN A 187 13.07 7.26 0.70
C ASN A 187 13.61 6.79 -0.67
N PHE A 188 12.77 6.34 -1.60
CA PHE A 188 13.20 5.97 -2.95
C PHE A 188 12.67 6.95 -4.00
N PRO A 189 13.40 7.20 -5.10
CA PRO A 189 12.87 7.98 -6.22
C PRO A 189 11.56 7.41 -6.77
N ILE A 190 10.77 8.24 -7.44
CA ILE A 190 9.57 7.76 -8.14
C ILE A 190 9.93 6.74 -9.23
N GLN A 191 9.21 5.63 -9.25
CA GLN A 191 9.33 4.57 -10.25
C GLN A 191 8.15 4.66 -11.21
N TYR A 192 8.42 4.51 -12.51
CA TYR A 192 7.41 4.54 -13.57
C TYR A 192 7.84 3.71 -14.79
N SER A 193 7.06 2.68 -15.11
CA SER A 193 7.25 1.84 -16.32
C SER A 193 5.93 1.30 -16.87
N LEU A 194 4.79 1.75 -16.30
CA LEU A 194 3.46 1.16 -16.48
C LEU A 194 3.32 -0.27 -15.92
N HIS A 195 4.40 -0.88 -15.42
CA HIS A 195 4.45 -2.25 -14.93
C HIS A 195 5.32 -2.38 -13.67
N GLU A 196 5.29 -1.37 -12.80
CA GLU A 196 6.05 -1.40 -11.55
C GLU A 196 5.48 -2.48 -10.63
N VAL A 197 6.27 -3.50 -10.34
CA VAL A 197 5.89 -4.59 -9.43
C VAL A 197 6.39 -4.26 -8.04
N ILE A 198 5.48 -3.98 -7.10
CA ILE A 198 5.86 -3.57 -5.74
C ILE A 198 5.90 -4.73 -4.74
N GLY A 199 5.45 -5.93 -5.14
CA GLY A 199 5.44 -7.13 -4.32
C GLY A 199 4.13 -7.92 -4.40
N LYS A 200 3.99 -8.95 -3.56
CA LYS A 200 2.81 -9.82 -3.51
C LYS A 200 1.66 -9.18 -2.72
N LYS A 201 0.43 -9.30 -3.22
CA LYS A 201 -0.80 -8.79 -2.60
C LYS A 201 -0.88 -9.13 -1.11
N ASP A 202 -0.62 -10.38 -0.74
CA ASP A 202 -0.81 -10.83 0.64
C ASP A 202 0.22 -10.25 1.63
N CYS A 203 1.24 -9.56 1.13
CA CYS A 203 2.23 -8.86 1.95
C CYS A 203 1.86 -7.40 2.24
N TYR A 204 0.79 -6.86 1.64
CA TYR A 204 0.45 -5.44 1.69
C TYR A 204 -1.03 -5.19 2.02
N GLN A 205 -1.27 -4.09 2.74
CA GLN A 205 -2.59 -3.48 2.87
C GLN A 205 -2.69 -2.24 1.97
N PHE A 206 -3.87 -2.04 1.37
CA PHE A 206 -4.20 -0.83 0.63
C PHE A 206 -5.18 0.08 1.38
N ALA A 207 -5.11 1.36 1.08
CA ALA A 207 -6.15 2.34 1.34
C ALA A 207 -6.22 3.37 0.22
N ALA A 208 -7.36 4.06 0.11
CA ALA A 208 -7.46 5.22 -0.77
C ALA A 208 -6.40 6.27 -0.40
N ALA A 209 -5.71 6.80 -1.41
CA ALA A 209 -4.76 7.88 -1.23
C ALA A 209 -5.45 9.15 -0.69
N THR A 210 -4.78 9.87 0.20
CA THR A 210 -5.24 11.18 0.65
C THR A 210 -4.95 12.26 -0.39
N LYS A 211 -5.53 13.46 -0.20
CA LYS A 211 -5.19 14.63 -1.03
C LYS A 211 -3.68 14.94 -0.99
N LYS A 212 -3.04 14.75 0.17
CA LYS A 212 -1.59 14.94 0.32
C LYS A 212 -0.83 13.92 -0.51
N ASP A 213 -1.18 12.64 -0.39
CA ASP A 213 -0.52 11.55 -1.13
C ASP A 213 -0.62 11.75 -2.64
N ILE A 214 -1.81 12.13 -3.13
CA ILE A 214 -2.04 12.42 -4.56
C ILE A 214 -1.17 13.59 -5.02
N ARG A 215 -1.09 14.67 -4.22
CA ARG A 215 -0.27 15.83 -4.53
C ARG A 215 1.20 15.45 -4.60
N THR A 216 1.72 14.76 -3.57
CA THR A 216 3.10 14.29 -3.55
C THR A 216 3.43 13.43 -4.77
N LEU A 217 2.59 12.46 -5.12
CA LEU A 217 2.84 11.61 -6.29
C LEU A 217 2.85 12.40 -7.61
N LYS A 218 1.95 13.39 -7.75
CA LYS A 218 1.91 14.26 -8.93
C LYS A 218 3.13 15.16 -9.03
N ASP A 219 3.54 15.74 -7.91
CA ASP A 219 4.71 16.61 -7.85
C ASP A 219 5.98 15.82 -8.19
N GLU A 220 6.14 14.61 -7.64
CA GLU A 220 7.25 13.69 -7.96
C GLU A 220 7.29 13.30 -9.44
N LEU A 221 6.14 12.98 -10.06
CA LEU A 221 6.06 12.74 -11.50
C LEU A 221 6.47 13.99 -12.30
N TYR A 222 6.00 15.17 -11.88
CA TYR A 222 6.28 16.42 -12.57
C TYR A 222 7.77 16.77 -12.54
N GLN A 223 8.45 16.54 -11.41
CA GLN A 223 9.90 16.78 -11.29
C GLN A 223 10.72 15.93 -12.26
N VAL A 224 10.22 14.76 -12.66
CA VAL A 224 10.85 13.90 -13.69
C VAL A 224 10.28 14.14 -15.09
N GLY A 225 9.57 15.25 -15.30
CA GLY A 225 9.00 15.66 -16.58
C GLY A 225 7.82 14.80 -17.04
N LYS A 226 7.11 14.15 -16.10
CA LYS A 226 5.97 13.26 -16.38
C LYS A 226 4.68 13.72 -15.71
N ILE A 227 3.56 13.32 -16.28
CA ILE A 227 2.22 13.47 -15.71
C ILE A 227 1.42 12.19 -15.89
N TRP A 228 0.47 11.95 -14.97
CA TRP A 228 -0.51 10.90 -15.10
C TRP A 228 -1.72 11.38 -15.90
N ASN A 229 -2.07 10.65 -16.96
CA ASN A 229 -3.30 10.83 -17.71
C ASN A 229 -4.27 9.68 -17.38
N GLY A 230 -5.22 9.96 -16.49
CA GLY A 230 -6.21 8.97 -16.05
C GLY A 230 -7.23 8.57 -17.11
N TYR A 231 -7.45 9.40 -18.14
CA TYR A 231 -8.38 9.07 -19.23
C TYR A 231 -7.80 7.97 -20.14
N TYR A 232 -6.50 8.06 -20.45
CA TYR A 232 -5.81 7.06 -21.27
C TYR A 232 -5.00 6.03 -20.46
N SER A 233 -5.11 6.06 -19.13
CA SER A 233 -4.42 5.14 -18.22
C SER A 233 -2.90 5.08 -18.46
N ARG A 234 -2.25 6.23 -18.69
CA ARG A 234 -0.82 6.29 -19.04
C ARG A 234 -0.07 7.41 -18.35
N ILE A 235 1.24 7.21 -18.26
CA ILE A 235 2.21 8.23 -17.90
C ILE A 235 2.73 8.84 -19.19
N GLN A 236 2.72 10.17 -19.27
CA GLN A 236 3.13 10.90 -20.47
C GLN A 236 4.03 12.08 -20.08
N PRO A 237 4.84 12.61 -21.01
CA PRO A 237 5.56 13.87 -20.81
C PRO A 237 4.64 15.03 -20.39
N VAL A 238 5.19 15.99 -19.63
CA VAL A 238 4.49 17.25 -19.31
C VAL A 238 4.07 17.95 -20.61
N ASP A 239 5.00 18.07 -21.55
CA ASP A 239 4.78 18.74 -22.85
C ASP A 239 4.22 17.79 -23.92
N PHE A 240 3.51 16.73 -23.53
CA PHE A 240 2.99 15.73 -24.48
C PHE A 240 1.94 16.30 -25.44
N PHE A 241 1.26 17.39 -25.07
CA PHE A 241 0.19 17.96 -25.88
C PHE A 241 0.68 19.14 -26.71
N CYS A 242 0.57 19.00 -28.04
CA CYS A 242 0.42 20.16 -28.92
C CYS A 242 -0.90 20.88 -28.57
N ASN A 243 -0.95 22.20 -28.66
CA ASN A 243 -2.18 22.99 -28.53
C ASN A 243 -3.13 22.74 -29.71
N ASN A 244 -4.42 23.08 -29.57
CA ASN A 244 -5.35 22.97 -30.70
C ASN A 244 -4.88 23.86 -31.86
N GLY A 245 -4.87 23.30 -33.07
CA GLY A 245 -4.34 23.96 -34.27
C GLY A 245 -2.86 23.74 -34.53
N GLU A 246 -2.08 23.28 -33.54
CA GLU A 246 -0.68 22.95 -33.75
C GLU A 246 -0.51 21.67 -34.57
N GLU A 247 0.59 21.63 -35.31
CA GLU A 247 0.97 20.51 -36.15
C GLU A 247 1.66 19.42 -35.30
N TYR A 248 1.44 18.16 -35.67
CA TYR A 248 2.06 17.00 -35.06
C TYR A 248 2.38 15.96 -36.13
N CYS A 249 3.34 15.09 -35.85
CA CYS A 249 3.65 13.93 -36.68
C CYS A 249 2.94 12.68 -36.12
N TYR A 250 2.52 11.78 -37.01
CA TYR A 250 1.97 10.46 -36.64
C TYR A 250 2.39 9.41 -37.67
N ILE A 251 2.33 8.14 -37.27
CA ILE A 251 2.65 6.98 -38.12
C ILE A 251 1.34 6.38 -38.64
N THR A 252 1.21 6.22 -39.95
CA THR A 252 0.05 5.57 -40.57
C THR A 252 0.06 4.07 -40.33
N ASP A 253 -1.08 3.43 -40.59
CA ASP A 253 -1.23 1.96 -40.64
C ASP A 253 -0.22 1.28 -41.58
N LYS A 254 0.22 1.97 -42.64
CA LYS A 254 1.25 1.52 -43.59
C LYS A 254 2.69 1.82 -43.14
N GLY A 255 2.89 2.32 -41.92
CA GLY A 255 4.22 2.65 -41.39
C GLY A 255 4.85 3.90 -42.03
N LYS A 256 4.05 4.83 -42.58
CA LYS A 256 4.55 6.11 -43.11
C LYS A 256 4.36 7.23 -42.09
N ILE A 257 5.28 8.17 -42.04
CA ILE A 257 5.15 9.35 -41.17
C ILE A 257 4.41 10.45 -41.93
N GLU A 258 3.33 10.95 -41.33
CA GLU A 258 2.52 12.03 -41.86
C GLU A 258 2.34 13.14 -40.83
N ARG A 259 1.94 14.33 -41.31
CA ARG A 259 1.64 15.50 -40.49
C ARG A 259 0.13 15.69 -40.37
N GLY A 260 -0.33 15.99 -39.17
CA GLY A 260 -1.71 16.38 -38.90
C GLY A 260 -1.75 17.66 -38.08
N ARG A 261 -2.91 18.32 -38.04
CA ARG A 261 -3.16 19.39 -37.07
C ARG A 261 -4.11 18.92 -35.99
N LYS A 262 -3.81 19.28 -34.74
CA LYS A 262 -4.66 18.90 -33.62
C LYS A 262 -6.02 19.57 -33.74
N ASN A 263 -7.06 18.76 -33.77
CA ASN A 263 -8.44 19.19 -33.87
C ASN A 263 -9.36 18.25 -33.07
N ASN A 264 -10.66 18.53 -33.05
CA ASN A 264 -11.63 17.73 -32.30
C ASN A 264 -12.17 16.50 -33.07
N SER A 265 -11.56 16.15 -34.21
CA SER A 265 -12.01 15.00 -35.01
C SER A 265 -11.80 13.68 -34.27
N ILE A 266 -12.60 12.67 -34.63
CA ILE A 266 -12.50 11.32 -34.06
C ILE A 266 -11.12 10.72 -34.33
N ALA A 267 -10.63 10.81 -35.57
CA ALA A 267 -9.30 10.31 -35.94
C ALA A 267 -8.17 10.94 -35.11
N CYS A 268 -8.24 12.25 -34.83
CA CYS A 268 -7.25 12.90 -33.96
C CYS A 268 -7.33 12.36 -32.53
N LYS A 269 -8.55 12.20 -31.98
CA LYS A 269 -8.74 11.64 -30.63
C LYS A 269 -8.22 10.20 -30.52
N GLU A 270 -8.44 9.37 -31.54
CA GLU A 270 -7.93 7.99 -31.58
C GLU A 270 -6.40 7.94 -31.62
N ARG A 271 -5.76 8.81 -32.42
CA ARG A 271 -4.28 8.93 -32.42
C ARG A 271 -3.75 9.38 -31.06
N ILE A 272 -4.39 10.37 -30.43
CA ILE A 272 -4.04 10.79 -29.06
C ILE A 272 -4.18 9.60 -28.12
N ALA A 273 -5.28 8.85 -28.19
CA ALA A 273 -5.57 7.73 -27.31
C ALA A 273 -4.51 6.63 -27.44
N PHE A 274 -4.14 6.29 -28.67
CA PHE A 274 -3.10 5.31 -28.97
C PHE A 274 -1.69 5.81 -28.58
N GLY A 275 -1.50 7.12 -28.46
CA GLY A 275 -0.17 7.71 -28.25
C GLY A 275 0.63 7.85 -29.54
N ASN A 276 -0.04 7.77 -30.70
CA ASN A 276 0.54 7.96 -32.02
C ASN A 276 0.61 9.45 -32.38
N ILE A 277 1.28 10.23 -31.54
CA ILE A 277 1.47 11.67 -31.71
C ILE A 277 2.88 12.02 -31.29
N PHE A 278 3.60 12.66 -32.19
CA PHE A 278 4.99 13.04 -32.04
C PHE A 278 5.15 14.53 -32.32
N ALA A 279 6.02 15.18 -31.55
CA ALA A 279 6.28 16.61 -31.69
C ALA A 279 6.96 16.94 -33.03
N ASP A 280 7.84 16.04 -33.50
CA ASP A 280 8.59 16.22 -34.74
C ASP A 280 8.81 14.87 -35.47
N THR A 281 9.29 14.97 -36.71
CA THR A 281 9.56 13.81 -37.57
C THR A 281 10.58 12.86 -36.95
N LYS A 282 11.62 13.39 -36.30
CA LYS A 282 12.71 12.58 -35.73
C LYS A 282 12.19 11.69 -34.60
N GLN A 283 11.34 12.22 -33.73
CA GLN A 283 10.70 11.45 -32.67
C GLN A 283 9.83 10.33 -33.24
N ALA A 284 9.11 10.59 -34.33
CA ALA A 284 8.31 9.58 -35.03
C ALA A 284 9.20 8.51 -35.69
N GLU A 285 10.31 8.89 -36.31
CA GLU A 285 11.31 7.98 -36.90
C GLU A 285 11.94 7.08 -35.84
N ASP A 286 12.40 7.64 -34.72
CA ASP A 286 12.99 6.90 -33.61
C ASP A 286 12.01 5.87 -33.03
N PHE A 287 10.73 6.22 -32.93
CA PHE A 287 9.69 5.29 -32.48
C PHE A 287 9.40 4.21 -33.52
N LEU A 288 9.25 4.59 -34.80
CA LEU A 288 8.99 3.66 -35.90
C LEU A 288 10.11 2.62 -36.02
N PHE A 289 11.37 3.05 -35.89
CA PHE A 289 12.52 2.17 -35.88
C PHE A 289 12.39 1.10 -34.78
N LYS A 290 12.06 1.51 -33.54
CA LYS A 290 11.85 0.57 -32.43
C LYS A 290 10.71 -0.42 -32.70
N VAL A 291 9.61 0.05 -33.29
CA VAL A 291 8.48 -0.81 -33.68
C VAL A 291 8.91 -1.82 -34.73
N GLN A 292 9.66 -1.40 -35.75
CA GLN A 292 10.17 -2.29 -36.79
C GLN A 292 11.13 -3.34 -36.22
N GLU A 293 12.04 -2.95 -35.33
CA GLU A 293 12.95 -3.89 -34.66
C GLU A 293 12.18 -4.89 -33.80
N MET A 294 11.17 -4.45 -33.04
CA MET A 294 10.29 -5.36 -32.30
C MET A 294 9.59 -6.36 -33.24
N LEU A 295 9.03 -5.90 -34.36
CA LEU A 295 8.37 -6.77 -35.34
C LEU A 295 9.34 -7.80 -35.94
N LYS A 296 10.56 -7.39 -36.31
CA LYS A 296 11.60 -8.32 -36.79
C LYS A 296 11.96 -9.35 -35.73
N CYS A 297 12.15 -8.92 -34.49
CA CYS A 297 12.43 -9.81 -33.36
C CYS A 297 11.30 -10.83 -33.13
N GLU A 298 10.03 -10.42 -33.24
CA GLU A 298 8.89 -11.34 -33.16
C GLU A 298 8.92 -12.39 -34.28
N LEU A 299 9.28 -12.00 -35.51
CA LEU A 299 9.41 -12.93 -36.64
C LEU A 299 10.58 -13.92 -36.48
N CYS A 300 11.59 -13.59 -35.69
CA CYS A 300 12.70 -14.49 -35.36
C CYS A 300 12.34 -15.52 -34.29
N LYS A 301 11.20 -15.38 -33.58
CA LYS A 301 10.82 -16.34 -32.54
C LYS A 301 10.46 -17.67 -33.19
N PRO A 302 10.90 -18.81 -32.63
CA PRO A 302 10.50 -20.11 -33.10
C PRO A 302 8.98 -20.22 -33.03
N THR A 303 8.36 -20.73 -34.09
CA THR A 303 6.92 -20.97 -34.14
C THR A 303 6.56 -21.94 -33.02
N ALA A 304 5.71 -21.53 -32.10
CA ALA A 304 5.29 -22.40 -30.99
C ALA A 304 4.46 -23.56 -31.53
N GLY A 305 5.02 -24.77 -31.51
CA GLY A 305 4.33 -26.05 -31.73
C GLY A 305 4.09 -26.43 -33.19
N ASP A 306 4.81 -27.47 -33.62
CA ASP A 306 4.44 -28.45 -34.65
C ASP A 306 3.42 -28.02 -35.71
N ASN A 307 3.92 -27.41 -36.77
CA ASN A 307 3.49 -27.78 -38.11
C ASN A 307 4.74 -27.89 -38.98
N ALA A 308 5.25 -29.11 -39.06
CA ALA A 308 6.18 -29.51 -40.09
C ALA A 308 5.69 -28.97 -41.42
N ILE A 309 6.51 -28.09 -42.02
CA ILE A 309 6.27 -27.50 -43.32
C ILE A 309 6.15 -28.65 -44.33
N LYS A 310 4.91 -29.04 -44.66
CA LYS A 310 4.60 -29.90 -45.80
C LYS A 310 4.78 -29.08 -47.08
N HIS A 311 6.02 -28.87 -47.49
CA HIS A 311 6.32 -28.59 -48.88
C HIS A 311 6.70 -29.91 -49.56
N SER A 312 5.68 -30.72 -49.85
CA SER A 312 5.80 -31.74 -50.89
C SER A 312 5.95 -31.03 -52.23
N LYS A 313 7.19 -30.92 -52.71
CA LYS A 313 7.45 -30.71 -54.14
C LYS A 313 6.98 -31.96 -54.87
N GLY A 314 5.83 -31.89 -55.52
CA GLY A 314 5.47 -32.85 -56.56
C GLY A 314 6.43 -32.69 -57.73
N ALA A 315 7.24 -33.71 -57.99
CA ALA A 315 7.99 -33.83 -59.23
C ALA A 315 7.02 -34.10 -60.39
N PRO A 316 7.21 -33.52 -61.58
CA PRO A 316 6.44 -33.87 -62.75
C PRO A 316 6.94 -35.22 -63.29
N GLY A 317 6.05 -36.20 -63.36
CA GLY A 317 6.17 -37.39 -64.19
C GLY A 317 5.47 -37.19 -65.52
#